data_AF-A0A958ME49-F1
#
_entry.id   AF-A0A958ME49-F1
#
_cell.length_a   1.000
_cell.length_b   1.000
_cell.length_c   1.000
_cell.angle_alpha   90.00
_cell.angle_beta   90.00
_cell.angle_gamma   90.00
#
_symmetry.space_group_name_H-M   'P 1'
#
loop_
_entity.id
_entity.type
_entity.pdbx_description
1 polymer ?
#
loop_
_entity_poly.entity_id
_entity_poly.type
_entity_poly.pdbx_seq_one_letter_code
_entity_poly.pdbx_strand_id
1 'polypeptide(L)'
;MVRNWLTLILFLTSTVGLASPASLVYQGQIIKPNGHALEAASVTFKVEVFSPGAEECLLYEESHIVNMVGSKGIFGLPLGEGIRAGSDFEDTATLIQAFDNSSGTISPTTCSIGSTYTPTASDRRKIRLTFDDGTGAVQIASQDIHSAPFALSAASVGGLVPANILQVNTSGSYVLDQSNLENIFENSNYTELLALIGGTSSQYMVSAPSSAVDFNGQQITSVATPSSGTDAANKNYVDQNIGGQAVDGVTIAALGAAQDGQVLVWDGIGGRWTTAAPAGDSTKLPLAGGTMTGAINMGAHNISNANDIALNNNLSVGGGVSVTGGIGVGTGINSGGPIQLTNQNELRLGDADNSNYIGLAAPATVSTDTTFILPDADGSNGQMLTTNGSGQLIWATDAGGDVTGGANVGAGAGQIFRDEVTGVLNFKSIAAGSSKLSVTNNANDISLDVVEANINHDNLAGFVANEHIDHSGVSIGTAADSGLAGGGDITASRALSVDISGTTALGAAADNADTVLIYDDSGSV
;
A
#
# COMPACT_ATOMS: atom_id res chain seq x y z
N MET A 1 23.39 -25.04 -81.07
CA MET A 1 24.70 -25.56 -80.62
C MET A 1 24.48 -26.97 -80.07
N VAL A 2 25.45 -27.84 -80.31
CA VAL A 2 25.47 -29.32 -80.34
C VAL A 2 24.52 -30.07 -79.40
N ARG A 3 23.80 -31.01 -80.01
CA ARG A 3 22.80 -31.96 -79.51
C ARG A 3 23.48 -33.33 -79.43
N ASN A 4 23.43 -34.03 -78.30
CA ASN A 4 23.77 -35.46 -78.26
C ASN A 4 22.80 -36.22 -77.36
N TRP A 5 21.92 -36.99 -78.00
CA TRP A 5 20.97 -37.91 -77.40
C TRP A 5 21.71 -39.24 -77.17
N LEU A 6 21.67 -39.78 -75.95
CA LEU A 6 22.18 -41.12 -75.67
C LEU A 6 21.00 -42.07 -75.50
N THR A 7 20.60 -42.69 -76.60
CA THR A 7 19.62 -43.79 -76.63
C THR A 7 20.37 -45.09 -76.31
N LEU A 8 20.19 -45.63 -75.11
CA LEU A 8 20.74 -46.92 -74.71
C LEU A 8 19.78 -48.04 -75.17
N ILE A 9 20.12 -48.69 -76.27
CA ILE A 9 19.46 -49.92 -76.76
C ILE A 9 20.13 -51.11 -76.08
N LEU A 10 19.41 -51.76 -75.16
CA LEU A 10 19.81 -52.99 -74.49
C LEU A 10 19.24 -54.20 -75.26
N PHE A 11 20.07 -54.85 -76.09
CA PHE A 11 19.76 -56.16 -76.67
C PHE A 11 20.14 -57.26 -75.67
N LEU A 12 19.14 -57.85 -75.01
CA LEU A 12 19.28 -59.15 -74.34
C LEU A 12 19.16 -60.25 -75.40
N THR A 13 20.26 -60.96 -75.67
CA THR A 13 20.21 -62.30 -76.25
C THR A 13 20.90 -63.26 -75.28
N SER A 14 20.09 -63.99 -74.53
CA SER A 14 20.51 -65.13 -73.71
C SER A 14 20.89 -66.29 -74.62
N THR A 15 22.17 -66.65 -74.66
CA THR A 15 22.60 -67.96 -75.15
C THR A 15 22.90 -68.85 -73.94
N VAL A 16 22.07 -69.85 -73.74
CA VAL A 16 22.38 -70.98 -72.86
C VAL A 16 23.50 -71.79 -73.51
N GLY A 17 24.70 -71.72 -72.94
CA GLY A 17 25.79 -72.61 -73.31
C GLY A 17 25.59 -73.98 -72.67
N LEU A 18 25.18 -74.98 -73.46
CA LEU A 18 25.37 -76.38 -73.08
C LEU A 18 26.88 -76.65 -73.11
N ALA A 19 27.45 -77.04 -71.98
CA ALA A 19 28.87 -77.35 -71.86
C ALA A 19 29.25 -78.55 -72.76
N SER A 20 30.36 -78.43 -73.47
CA SER A 20 31.01 -79.52 -74.22
C SER A 20 31.51 -80.60 -73.24
N PRO A 21 31.45 -81.90 -73.60
CA PRO A 21 31.93 -82.97 -72.72
C PRO A 21 33.42 -82.84 -72.40
N ALA A 22 33.79 -83.13 -71.15
CA ALA A 22 35.10 -82.90 -70.56
C ALA A 22 36.18 -83.94 -70.95
N SER A 23 35.97 -84.73 -72.01
CA SER A 23 36.83 -85.86 -72.38
C SER A 23 37.43 -85.73 -73.78
N LEU A 24 38.70 -86.13 -73.92
CA LEU A 24 39.45 -86.15 -75.18
C LEU A 24 39.40 -87.57 -75.76
N VAL A 25 38.87 -87.78 -76.96
CA VAL A 25 38.78 -89.14 -77.54
C VAL A 25 39.98 -89.43 -78.46
N TYR A 26 40.76 -90.47 -78.15
CA TYR A 26 41.89 -90.93 -78.95
C TYR A 26 41.47 -92.13 -79.83
N GLN A 27 41.62 -92.02 -81.15
CA GLN A 27 41.14 -93.02 -82.11
C GLN A 27 42.26 -93.52 -83.03
N GLY A 28 42.20 -94.78 -83.44
CA GLY A 28 43.19 -95.36 -84.35
C GLY A 28 42.79 -96.72 -84.91
N GLN A 29 43.65 -97.29 -85.78
CA GLN A 29 43.50 -98.65 -86.32
C GLN A 29 44.81 -99.43 -86.15
N ILE A 30 44.72 -100.67 -85.64
CA ILE A 30 45.87 -101.57 -85.47
C ILE A 30 45.82 -102.69 -86.50
N ILE A 31 46.89 -102.81 -87.29
CA ILE A 31 47.12 -103.90 -88.25
C ILE A 31 48.37 -104.66 -87.81
N LYS A 32 48.25 -105.99 -87.68
CA LYS A 32 49.35 -106.88 -87.30
C LYS A 32 50.39 -106.98 -88.43
N PRO A 33 51.65 -107.35 -88.15
CA PRO A 33 52.71 -107.47 -89.17
C PRO A 33 52.41 -108.45 -90.31
N ASN A 34 51.44 -109.35 -90.13
CA ASN A 34 50.95 -110.28 -91.15
C ASN A 34 49.90 -109.65 -92.10
N GLY A 35 49.62 -108.35 -91.99
CA GLY A 35 48.67 -107.61 -92.82
C GLY A 35 47.19 -107.74 -92.40
N HIS A 36 46.88 -108.50 -91.34
CA HIS A 36 45.52 -108.63 -90.81
C HIS A 36 45.25 -107.66 -89.66
N ALA A 37 44.00 -107.24 -89.52
CA ALA A 37 43.58 -106.39 -88.41
C ALA A 37 43.69 -107.09 -87.04
N LEU A 38 43.86 -106.29 -85.98
CA LEU A 38 43.78 -106.80 -84.60
C LEU A 38 42.33 -107.14 -84.24
N GLU A 39 42.04 -108.44 -84.07
CA GLU A 39 40.73 -108.94 -83.63
C GLU A 39 40.93 -109.90 -82.44
N ALA A 40 40.85 -109.35 -81.23
CA ALA A 40 40.91 -110.12 -79.98
C ALA A 40 39.79 -109.67 -79.03
N ALA A 41 39.25 -110.61 -78.25
CA ALA A 41 38.07 -110.39 -77.42
C ALA A 41 38.31 -109.47 -76.21
N SER A 42 39.57 -109.33 -75.78
CA SER A 42 39.98 -108.46 -74.69
C SER A 42 41.37 -107.92 -75.02
N VAL A 43 41.44 -106.65 -75.42
CA VAL A 43 42.69 -105.94 -75.64
C VAL A 43 42.81 -104.85 -74.58
N THR A 44 43.91 -104.88 -73.83
CA THR A 44 44.16 -103.85 -72.83
C THR A 44 44.98 -102.74 -73.47
N PHE A 45 44.44 -101.52 -73.45
CA PHE A 45 45.11 -100.30 -73.89
C PHE A 45 45.58 -99.53 -72.66
N LYS A 46 46.87 -99.27 -72.56
CA LYS A 46 47.47 -98.38 -71.57
C LYS A 46 47.85 -97.07 -72.24
N VAL A 47 47.25 -95.98 -71.78
CA VAL A 47 47.50 -94.62 -72.27
C VAL A 47 48.32 -93.89 -71.22
N GLU A 48 49.46 -93.38 -71.63
CA GLU A 48 50.36 -92.61 -70.77
C GLU A 48 50.58 -91.22 -71.40
N VAL A 49 50.45 -90.18 -70.60
CA VAL A 49 50.69 -88.79 -70.98
C VAL A 49 51.97 -88.32 -70.32
N PHE A 50 52.91 -87.86 -71.14
CA PHE A 50 54.24 -87.42 -70.72
C PHE A 50 54.43 -85.92 -70.98
N SER A 51 55.37 -85.34 -70.23
CA SER A 51 55.91 -84.01 -70.52
C SER A 51 56.63 -84.00 -71.89
N PRO A 52 56.70 -82.84 -72.58
CA PRO A 52 57.20 -82.77 -73.95
C PRO A 52 58.73 -82.79 -74.05
N GLY A 53 59.46 -82.41 -73.00
CA GLY A 53 60.91 -82.27 -73.00
C GLY A 53 61.67 -83.59 -72.89
N ALA A 54 62.99 -83.49 -72.67
CA ALA A 54 63.87 -84.66 -72.52
C ALA A 54 63.68 -85.39 -71.18
N GLU A 55 63.01 -84.75 -70.22
CA GLU A 55 62.67 -85.30 -68.92
C GLU A 55 61.61 -86.41 -69.00
N GLU A 56 60.76 -86.44 -70.04
CA GLU A 56 59.66 -87.41 -70.26
C GLU A 56 59.02 -87.89 -68.95
N CYS A 57 58.51 -86.94 -68.18
CA CYS A 57 57.86 -87.19 -66.90
C CYS A 57 56.43 -87.70 -67.13
N LEU A 58 56.05 -88.80 -66.49
CA LEU A 58 54.70 -89.36 -66.56
C LEU A 58 53.74 -88.48 -65.76
N LEU A 59 52.82 -87.80 -66.45
CA LEU A 59 51.87 -86.87 -65.84
C LEU A 59 50.50 -87.50 -65.64
N TYR A 60 50.16 -88.51 -66.44
CA TYR A 60 48.86 -89.17 -66.33
C TYR A 60 48.94 -90.54 -66.97
N GLU A 61 48.37 -91.56 -66.32
CA GLU A 61 48.19 -92.89 -66.91
C GLU A 61 46.77 -93.36 -66.64
N GLU A 62 46.18 -93.99 -67.65
CA GLU A 62 44.92 -94.72 -67.55
C GLU A 62 44.95 -95.95 -68.45
N SER A 63 44.09 -96.92 -68.12
CA SER A 63 43.96 -98.17 -68.87
C SER A 63 42.50 -98.42 -69.27
N HIS A 64 42.31 -98.98 -70.46
CA HIS A 64 41.02 -99.37 -70.99
C HIS A 64 41.09 -100.82 -71.46
N ILE A 65 40.06 -101.60 -71.13
CA ILE A 65 39.88 -102.94 -71.68
C ILE A 65 38.81 -102.87 -72.75
N VAL A 66 39.17 -103.15 -74.00
CA VAL A 66 38.28 -103.02 -75.17
C VAL A 66 38.21 -104.34 -75.92
N ASN A 67 36.99 -104.76 -76.27
CA ASN A 67 36.77 -105.89 -77.17
C ASN A 67 36.92 -105.45 -78.62
N MET A 68 37.90 -106.00 -79.32
CA MET A 68 38.27 -105.61 -80.69
C MET A 68 37.72 -106.59 -81.75
N VAL A 69 36.94 -107.61 -81.39
CA VAL A 69 36.35 -108.56 -82.35
C VAL A 69 35.36 -107.85 -83.28
N GLY A 70 35.52 -108.01 -84.59
CA GLY A 70 34.67 -107.38 -85.60
C GLY A 70 34.93 -105.88 -85.82
N SER A 71 35.90 -105.29 -85.10
CA SER A 71 36.26 -103.87 -85.23
C SER A 71 37.12 -103.55 -86.47
N LYS A 72 37.62 -104.57 -87.17
CA LYS A 72 38.66 -104.43 -88.22
C LYS A 72 39.90 -103.67 -87.71
N GLY A 73 40.19 -103.78 -86.42
CA GLY A 73 41.33 -103.16 -85.74
C GLY A 73 41.10 -101.71 -85.32
N ILE A 74 39.91 -101.14 -85.51
CA ILE A 74 39.59 -99.74 -85.17
C ILE A 74 39.19 -99.62 -83.70
N PHE A 75 39.74 -98.63 -83.00
CA PHE A 75 39.40 -98.33 -81.61
C PHE A 75 39.20 -96.83 -81.37
N GLY A 76 38.45 -96.50 -80.32
CA GLY A 76 38.30 -95.14 -79.81
C GLY A 76 38.26 -95.16 -78.29
N LEU A 77 39.17 -94.43 -77.65
CA LEU A 77 39.34 -94.38 -76.20
C LEU A 77 38.97 -92.97 -75.72
N PRO A 78 37.90 -92.79 -74.93
CA PRO A 78 37.64 -91.53 -74.24
C PRO A 78 38.63 -91.38 -73.08
N LEU A 79 39.60 -90.49 -73.24
CA LEU A 79 40.62 -90.23 -72.23
C LEU A 79 40.01 -89.45 -71.06
N GLY A 80 40.39 -89.83 -69.84
CA GLY A 80 39.88 -89.27 -68.58
C GLY A 80 38.80 -90.12 -67.91
N GLU A 81 38.31 -91.16 -68.58
CA GLU A 81 37.24 -92.06 -68.12
C GLU A 81 37.74 -93.52 -67.95
N GLY A 82 39.05 -93.77 -68.09
CA GLY A 82 39.67 -95.09 -67.96
C GLY A 82 39.93 -95.52 -66.52
N ILE A 83 40.37 -96.78 -66.35
CA ILE A 83 40.80 -97.32 -65.06
C ILE A 83 42.23 -96.87 -64.81
N ARG A 84 42.45 -96.11 -63.75
CA ARG A 84 43.79 -95.69 -63.33
C ARG A 84 44.40 -96.75 -62.41
N ALA A 85 45.55 -97.31 -62.78
CA ALA A 85 46.27 -98.28 -61.98
C ALA A 85 47.66 -97.71 -61.63
N GLY A 86 47.86 -97.29 -60.36
CA GLY A 86 49.16 -96.80 -59.87
C GLY A 86 49.01 -95.75 -58.75
N SER A 87 50.00 -95.68 -57.86
CA SER A 87 50.10 -94.68 -56.76
C SER A 87 50.93 -93.44 -57.15
N ASP A 88 51.38 -93.36 -58.39
CA ASP A 88 52.46 -92.47 -58.86
C ASP A 88 51.96 -91.14 -59.50
N PHE A 89 50.79 -90.65 -59.11
CA PHE A 89 50.12 -89.50 -59.76
C PHE A 89 49.87 -88.31 -58.82
N GLU A 90 50.81 -88.05 -57.90
CA GLU A 90 50.58 -87.20 -56.71
C GLU A 90 50.15 -85.75 -57.01
N ASP A 91 50.50 -85.18 -58.16
CA ASP A 91 50.19 -83.77 -58.50
C ASP A 91 49.11 -83.58 -59.60
N THR A 92 48.65 -84.65 -60.25
CA THR A 92 47.70 -84.60 -61.39
C THR A 92 46.59 -85.64 -61.20
N ALA A 93 45.57 -85.25 -60.44
CA ALA A 93 44.43 -86.11 -60.11
C ALA A 93 43.47 -86.34 -61.29
N THR A 94 43.44 -85.42 -62.26
CA THR A 94 42.56 -85.48 -63.44
C THR A 94 43.34 -85.26 -64.74
N LEU A 95 42.81 -85.78 -65.85
CA LEU A 95 43.37 -85.52 -67.19
C LEU A 95 43.48 -84.01 -67.47
N ILE A 96 42.53 -83.21 -66.98
CA ILE A 96 42.51 -81.74 -67.14
C ILE A 96 43.74 -81.11 -66.48
N GLN A 97 44.13 -81.55 -65.29
CA GLN A 97 45.34 -81.06 -64.62
C GLN A 97 46.61 -81.47 -65.36
N ALA A 98 46.64 -82.67 -65.97
CA ALA A 98 47.81 -83.10 -66.76
C ALA A 98 48.04 -82.23 -68.01
N PHE A 99 46.99 -81.65 -68.58
CA PHE A 99 47.05 -80.74 -69.73
C PHE A 99 47.04 -79.25 -69.35
N ASP A 100 46.93 -78.90 -68.06
CA ASP A 100 47.02 -77.52 -67.58
C ASP A 100 48.49 -77.07 -67.52
N ASN A 101 48.80 -75.97 -68.22
CA ASN A 101 50.13 -75.37 -68.22
C ASN A 101 50.28 -74.24 -67.18
N SER A 102 49.26 -74.00 -66.36
CA SER A 102 49.21 -72.95 -65.33
C SER A 102 49.28 -73.47 -63.89
N SER A 103 49.37 -74.79 -63.71
CA SER A 103 49.34 -75.49 -62.43
C SER A 103 50.64 -75.41 -61.62
N GLY A 104 51.71 -74.77 -62.14
CA GLY A 104 53.01 -74.67 -61.47
C GLY A 104 53.88 -75.92 -61.65
N THR A 105 54.97 -76.05 -60.88
CA THR A 105 55.88 -77.20 -60.98
C THR A 105 55.21 -78.48 -60.51
N ILE A 106 55.21 -79.51 -61.36
CA ILE A 106 54.70 -80.86 -61.11
C ILE A 106 55.88 -81.78 -60.80
N SER A 107 55.79 -82.63 -59.79
CA SER A 107 56.90 -83.51 -59.36
C SER A 107 56.51 -85.00 -59.43
N PRO A 108 56.31 -85.58 -60.62
CA PRO A 108 55.91 -86.98 -60.73
C PRO A 108 57.07 -87.92 -60.38
N THR A 109 56.74 -89.09 -59.82
CA THR A 109 57.72 -90.10 -59.39
C THR A 109 58.44 -90.79 -60.55
N THR A 110 57.92 -90.67 -61.78
CA THR A 110 58.46 -91.35 -62.97
C THR A 110 58.90 -90.34 -64.04
N CYS A 111 60.20 -90.03 -64.11
CA CYS A 111 60.80 -89.20 -65.15
C CYS A 111 62.04 -89.90 -65.73
N SER A 112 62.28 -89.74 -67.04
CA SER A 112 63.47 -90.29 -67.71
C SER A 112 64.75 -89.53 -67.36
N ILE A 113 64.65 -88.23 -67.08
CA ILE A 113 65.77 -87.38 -66.61
C ILE A 113 65.20 -86.36 -65.62
N GLY A 114 65.79 -86.25 -64.42
CA GLY A 114 65.32 -85.31 -63.38
C GLY A 114 64.14 -85.84 -62.55
N SER A 115 63.48 -84.95 -61.80
CA SER A 115 62.38 -85.31 -60.87
C SER A 115 61.21 -84.32 -60.86
N THR A 116 61.22 -83.32 -61.75
CA THR A 116 60.21 -82.26 -61.81
C THR A 116 59.99 -81.80 -63.24
N TYR A 117 58.76 -81.45 -63.57
CA TYR A 117 58.37 -80.81 -64.81
C TYR A 117 57.62 -79.51 -64.49
N THR A 118 58.10 -78.37 -64.98
CA THR A 118 57.41 -77.08 -64.86
C THR A 118 56.83 -76.71 -66.22
N PRO A 119 55.50 -76.79 -66.41
CA PRO A 119 54.88 -76.45 -67.68
C PRO A 119 55.09 -74.98 -68.05
N THR A 120 55.38 -74.71 -69.33
CA THR A 120 55.31 -73.38 -69.92
C THR A 120 54.03 -73.22 -70.75
N ALA A 121 53.60 -71.98 -70.99
CA ALA A 121 52.32 -71.69 -71.65
C ALA A 121 52.15 -72.33 -73.05
N SER A 122 53.23 -72.74 -73.71
CA SER A 122 53.21 -73.37 -75.05
C SER A 122 53.53 -74.87 -75.05
N ASP A 123 53.72 -75.47 -73.87
CA ASP A 123 54.13 -76.87 -73.77
C ASP A 123 53.01 -77.80 -74.22
N ARG A 124 53.40 -78.75 -75.06
CA ARG A 124 52.55 -79.84 -75.57
C ARG A 124 52.58 -81.01 -74.60
N ARG A 125 51.83 -82.07 -74.90
CA ARG A 125 51.93 -83.36 -74.18
C ARG A 125 52.19 -84.48 -75.17
N LYS A 126 53.04 -85.42 -74.78
CA LYS A 126 53.29 -86.65 -75.53
C LYS A 126 52.36 -87.72 -75.03
N ILE A 127 51.60 -88.36 -75.91
CA ILE A 127 50.85 -89.56 -75.58
C ILE A 127 51.58 -90.79 -76.08
N ARG A 128 51.73 -91.77 -75.21
CA ARG A 128 52.22 -93.12 -75.51
C ARG A 128 51.07 -94.09 -75.32
N LEU A 129 50.84 -94.92 -76.33
CA LEU A 129 49.83 -95.96 -76.30
C LEU A 129 50.51 -97.32 -76.37
N THR A 130 50.21 -98.17 -75.40
CA THR A 130 50.62 -99.57 -75.39
C THR A 130 49.36 -100.43 -75.44
N PHE A 131 49.34 -101.43 -76.31
CA PHE A 131 48.25 -102.39 -76.34
C PHE A 131 48.76 -103.81 -76.11
N ASP A 132 47.96 -104.64 -75.44
CA ASP A 132 48.26 -106.06 -75.22
C ASP A 132 47.02 -106.90 -75.53
N ASP A 133 47.15 -107.81 -76.49
CA ASP A 133 46.12 -108.75 -76.92
C ASP A 133 46.28 -110.16 -76.31
N GLY A 134 47.14 -110.29 -75.29
CA GLY A 134 47.49 -111.54 -74.62
C GLY A 134 48.73 -112.23 -75.18
N THR A 135 49.35 -111.66 -76.23
CA THR A 135 50.63 -112.15 -76.79
C THR A 135 51.85 -111.34 -76.36
N GLY A 136 51.64 -110.31 -75.53
CA GLY A 136 52.67 -109.42 -75.00
C GLY A 136 52.40 -107.96 -75.36
N ALA A 137 52.80 -107.05 -74.49
CA ALA A 137 52.59 -105.62 -74.67
C ALA A 137 53.38 -105.06 -75.86
N VAL A 138 52.69 -104.42 -76.80
CA VAL A 138 53.27 -103.74 -77.96
C VAL A 138 53.03 -102.24 -77.83
N GLN A 139 54.11 -101.47 -77.80
CA GLN A 139 54.07 -100.01 -77.72
C GLN A 139 54.01 -99.39 -79.12
N ILE A 140 53.09 -98.43 -79.30
CA ILE A 140 53.02 -97.59 -80.50
C ILE A 140 53.91 -96.36 -80.29
N ALA A 141 54.52 -95.85 -81.36
CA ALA A 141 55.34 -94.64 -81.31
C ALA A 141 54.57 -93.48 -80.65
N SER A 142 55.24 -92.78 -79.73
CA SER A 142 54.65 -91.65 -79.00
C SER A 142 54.28 -90.52 -79.96
N GLN A 143 53.17 -89.85 -79.69
CA GLN A 143 52.61 -88.77 -80.51
C GLN A 143 52.45 -87.49 -79.70
N ASP A 144 52.79 -86.35 -80.30
CA ASP A 144 52.54 -85.04 -79.70
C ASP A 144 51.08 -84.62 -79.89
N ILE A 145 50.43 -84.17 -78.80
CA ILE A 145 49.08 -83.61 -78.83
C ILE A 145 49.12 -82.12 -78.51
N HIS A 146 48.39 -81.36 -79.33
CA HIS A 146 48.12 -79.94 -79.16
C HIS A 146 46.70 -79.77 -78.62
N SER A 147 46.56 -79.44 -77.32
CA SER A 147 45.29 -78.96 -76.81
C SER A 147 45.17 -77.46 -77.10
N ALA A 148 44.02 -77.01 -77.61
CA ALA A 148 43.65 -75.59 -77.66
C ALA A 148 42.88 -75.27 -76.36
N PRO A 149 43.49 -74.67 -75.32
CA PRO A 149 42.95 -74.71 -73.95
C PRO A 149 41.87 -73.65 -73.65
N PHE A 150 41.40 -72.89 -74.65
CA PHE A 150 40.52 -71.74 -74.39
C PHE A 150 39.07 -72.09 -74.01
N ALA A 151 38.67 -73.36 -74.04
CA ALA A 151 37.30 -73.77 -73.72
C ALA A 151 37.12 -74.37 -72.31
N LEU A 152 38.19 -74.62 -71.55
CA LEU A 152 38.11 -75.35 -70.27
C LEU A 152 38.19 -74.45 -69.02
N SER A 153 38.35 -73.11 -69.14
CA SER A 153 38.49 -72.18 -68.00
C SER A 153 37.55 -70.95 -68.04
N ALA A 154 36.29 -71.10 -68.46
CA ALA A 154 35.32 -70.01 -68.55
C ALA A 154 34.37 -69.88 -67.34
N ALA A 155 34.89 -69.92 -66.10
CA ALA A 155 34.08 -69.85 -64.87
C ALA A 155 34.32 -68.61 -63.97
N SER A 156 35.01 -67.56 -64.44
CA SER A 156 35.19 -66.32 -63.67
C SER A 156 34.98 -65.06 -64.52
N VAL A 157 34.44 -63.99 -63.90
CA VAL A 157 34.35 -62.64 -64.50
C VAL A 157 35.47 -61.80 -63.91
N GLY A 158 36.52 -61.56 -64.69
CA GLY A 158 37.64 -60.71 -64.27
C GLY A 158 38.42 -61.22 -63.04
N GLY A 159 38.43 -62.54 -62.78
CA GLY A 159 39.20 -63.13 -61.68
C GLY A 159 38.58 -63.00 -60.28
N LEU A 160 37.35 -62.48 -60.16
CA LEU A 160 36.63 -62.41 -58.89
C LEU A 160 35.69 -63.61 -58.73
N VAL A 161 35.77 -64.28 -57.58
CA VAL A 161 34.85 -65.36 -57.18
C VAL A 161 33.63 -64.79 -56.44
N PRO A 162 32.51 -65.51 -56.32
CA PRO A 162 31.28 -65.01 -55.68
C PRO A 162 31.48 -64.42 -54.27
N ALA A 163 32.49 -64.88 -53.53
CA ALA A 163 32.81 -64.37 -52.20
C ALA A 163 33.35 -62.92 -52.18
N ASN A 164 33.76 -62.36 -53.33
CA ASN A 164 34.34 -61.02 -53.46
C ASN A 164 33.37 -59.97 -54.01
N ILE A 165 32.08 -60.31 -54.15
CA ILE A 165 31.01 -59.39 -54.57
C ILE A 165 30.14 -59.11 -53.32
N LEU A 166 29.65 -57.87 -53.19
CA LEU A 166 28.94 -57.28 -52.03
C LEU A 166 28.35 -58.29 -51.02
N GLN A 167 28.84 -58.28 -49.78
CA GLN A 167 28.32 -59.15 -48.71
C GLN A 167 27.23 -58.44 -47.89
N VAL A 168 26.08 -59.08 -47.76
CA VAL A 168 24.96 -58.61 -46.95
C VAL A 168 25.13 -59.12 -45.51
N ASN A 169 25.08 -58.24 -44.51
CA ASN A 169 25.10 -58.63 -43.11
C ASN A 169 23.73 -59.25 -42.73
N THR A 170 23.72 -60.55 -42.42
CA THR A 170 22.48 -61.35 -42.25
C THR A 170 22.12 -61.66 -40.79
N SER A 171 22.72 -60.99 -39.79
CA SER A 171 22.34 -61.21 -38.38
C SER A 171 22.10 -59.92 -37.60
N GLY A 172 20.84 -59.62 -37.28
CA GLY A 172 20.40 -58.49 -36.42
C GLY A 172 18.98 -57.99 -36.73
N SER A 173 18.50 -57.01 -35.95
CA SER A 173 17.17 -56.37 -36.16
C SER A 173 17.16 -55.31 -37.28
N TYR A 174 18.33 -55.02 -37.87
CA TYR A 174 18.53 -54.11 -39.00
C TYR A 174 19.27 -54.86 -40.10
N VAL A 175 18.55 -55.76 -40.78
CA VAL A 175 19.09 -56.52 -41.90
C VAL A 175 19.07 -55.63 -43.14
N LEU A 176 20.21 -55.54 -43.84
CA LEU A 176 20.31 -54.89 -45.16
C LEU A 176 19.67 -55.80 -46.22
N ASP A 177 18.37 -56.06 -46.10
CA ASP A 177 17.63 -56.73 -47.18
C ASP A 177 17.38 -55.74 -48.33
N GLN A 178 17.12 -56.29 -49.53
CA GLN A 178 16.88 -55.46 -50.71
C GLN A 178 15.73 -54.47 -50.47
N SER A 179 14.67 -54.88 -49.77
CA SER A 179 13.52 -54.02 -49.49
C SER A 179 13.87 -52.80 -48.63
N ASN A 180 14.68 -52.96 -47.60
CA ASN A 180 15.09 -51.89 -46.69
C ASN A 180 16.08 -50.95 -47.38
N LEU A 181 16.97 -51.50 -48.23
CA LEU A 181 17.88 -50.69 -49.02
C LEU A 181 17.11 -49.82 -50.02
N GLU A 182 16.18 -50.42 -50.77
CA GLU A 182 15.28 -49.69 -51.67
C GLU A 182 14.40 -48.68 -50.91
N ASN A 183 13.98 -48.99 -49.69
CA ASN A 183 13.20 -48.07 -48.85
C ASN A 183 14.02 -46.84 -48.41
N ILE A 184 15.29 -47.02 -48.04
CA ILE A 184 16.18 -45.91 -47.67
C ILE A 184 16.48 -45.02 -48.89
N PHE A 185 16.67 -45.64 -50.07
CA PHE A 185 16.95 -44.91 -51.32
C PHE A 185 15.70 -44.48 -52.10
N GLU A 186 14.50 -44.70 -51.55
CA GLU A 186 13.28 -44.11 -52.07
C GLU A 186 13.37 -42.57 -51.97
N ASN A 187 12.84 -41.86 -52.97
CA ASN A 187 13.09 -40.43 -53.16
C ASN A 187 12.75 -39.57 -51.92
N SER A 188 11.71 -39.92 -51.16
CA SER A 188 11.34 -39.24 -49.90
C SER A 188 12.31 -39.52 -48.75
N ASN A 189 12.64 -40.79 -48.52
CA ASN A 189 13.49 -41.21 -47.41
C ASN A 189 14.96 -40.85 -47.64
N TYR A 190 15.42 -40.90 -48.88
CA TYR A 190 16.76 -40.44 -49.25
C TYR A 190 16.89 -38.93 -49.02
N THR A 191 15.87 -38.15 -49.37
CA THR A 191 15.83 -36.71 -49.11
C THR A 191 15.85 -36.42 -47.60
N GLU A 192 15.07 -37.18 -46.81
CA GLU A 192 15.06 -37.07 -45.36
C GLU A 192 16.41 -37.49 -44.74
N LEU A 193 17.06 -38.54 -45.24
CA LEU A 193 18.38 -38.98 -44.81
C LEU A 193 19.44 -37.91 -45.08
N LEU A 194 19.40 -37.30 -46.27
CA LEU A 194 20.24 -36.14 -46.61
C LEU A 194 19.98 -34.96 -45.68
N ALA A 195 18.72 -34.67 -45.36
CA ALA A 195 18.35 -33.62 -44.42
C ALA A 195 18.85 -33.95 -42.99
N LEU A 196 18.80 -35.21 -42.58
CA LEU A 196 19.33 -35.68 -41.29
C LEU A 196 20.86 -35.51 -41.21
N ILE A 197 21.57 -35.92 -42.26
CA ILE A 197 23.03 -35.75 -42.38
C ILE A 197 23.41 -34.27 -42.42
N GLY A 198 22.59 -33.45 -43.08
CA GLY A 198 22.78 -32.00 -43.18
C GLY A 198 22.29 -31.19 -41.98
N GLY A 199 21.65 -31.82 -40.99
CA GLY A 199 21.05 -31.15 -39.84
C GLY A 199 19.83 -30.26 -40.17
N THR A 200 19.21 -30.45 -41.33
CA THR A 200 18.05 -29.68 -41.82
C THR A 200 16.75 -30.49 -41.84
N SER A 201 16.75 -31.67 -41.19
CA SER A 201 15.54 -32.50 -41.04
C SER A 201 14.42 -31.70 -40.37
N SER A 202 13.22 -31.80 -40.93
CA SER A 202 12.00 -31.24 -40.34
C SER A 202 11.20 -32.28 -39.54
N GLN A 203 11.60 -33.55 -39.60
CA GLN A 203 10.90 -34.66 -38.96
C GLN A 203 11.59 -35.14 -37.69
N TYR A 204 12.91 -34.99 -37.61
CA TYR A 204 13.72 -35.52 -36.51
C TYR A 204 14.59 -34.42 -35.90
N MET A 205 14.61 -34.34 -34.58
CA MET A 205 15.41 -33.35 -33.86
C MET A 205 16.88 -33.77 -33.74
N VAL A 206 17.76 -32.79 -33.76
CA VAL A 206 19.19 -32.97 -33.46
C VAL A 206 19.36 -33.29 -31.96
N SER A 207 20.27 -34.20 -31.62
CA SER A 207 20.46 -34.69 -30.23
C SER A 207 20.95 -33.63 -29.24
N ALA A 208 21.53 -32.53 -29.71
CA ALA A 208 21.96 -31.38 -28.90
C ALA A 208 21.83 -30.09 -29.72
N PRO A 209 20.63 -29.47 -29.77
CA PRO A 209 20.44 -28.24 -30.54
C PRO A 209 21.31 -27.11 -29.96
N SER A 210 22.10 -26.46 -30.82
CA SER A 210 22.98 -25.32 -30.46
C SER A 210 22.34 -23.94 -30.68
N SER A 211 21.10 -23.93 -31.16
CA SER A 211 20.27 -22.76 -31.48
C SER A 211 18.82 -23.03 -31.08
N ALA A 212 17.95 -22.02 -31.12
CA ALA A 212 16.54 -22.18 -30.82
C ALA A 212 15.88 -23.24 -31.72
N VAL A 213 15.06 -24.11 -31.11
CA VAL A 213 14.26 -25.12 -31.81
C VAL A 213 12.91 -24.51 -32.17
N ASP A 214 12.57 -24.49 -33.46
CA ASP A 214 11.26 -24.06 -33.94
C ASP A 214 10.31 -25.26 -34.01
N PHE A 215 9.11 -25.12 -33.42
CA PHE A 215 8.05 -26.13 -33.45
C PHE A 215 6.92 -25.78 -34.42
N ASN A 216 7.09 -24.78 -35.29
CA ASN A 216 6.12 -24.39 -36.32
C ASN A 216 4.69 -24.16 -35.74
N GLY A 217 4.61 -23.53 -34.57
CA GLY A 217 3.34 -23.27 -33.86
C GLY A 217 2.65 -24.50 -33.28
N GLN A 218 3.30 -25.67 -33.27
CA GLN A 218 2.75 -26.90 -32.68
C GLN A 218 2.74 -26.83 -31.15
N GLN A 219 1.81 -27.58 -30.54
CA GLN A 219 1.75 -27.74 -29.09
C GLN A 219 2.83 -28.72 -28.62
N ILE A 220 3.58 -28.34 -27.59
CA ILE A 220 4.47 -29.26 -26.86
C ILE A 220 3.64 -29.94 -25.77
N THR A 221 3.38 -31.23 -25.92
CA THR A 221 2.58 -32.01 -24.97
C THR A 221 3.45 -32.86 -24.05
N SER A 222 2.89 -33.29 -22.91
CA SER A 222 3.57 -34.17 -21.94
C SER A 222 4.85 -33.60 -21.30
N VAL A 223 4.98 -32.27 -21.22
CA VAL A 223 6.05 -31.61 -20.45
C VAL A 223 5.80 -31.85 -18.96
N ALA A 224 6.73 -32.53 -18.30
CA ALA A 224 6.66 -32.82 -16.87
C ALA A 224 6.64 -31.52 -16.04
N THR A 225 6.21 -31.61 -14.78
CA THR A 225 6.32 -30.49 -13.84
C THR A 225 7.81 -30.13 -13.66
N PRO A 226 8.19 -28.86 -13.81
CA PRO A 226 9.59 -28.46 -13.71
C PRO A 226 10.16 -28.74 -12.32
N SER A 227 11.41 -29.18 -12.27
CA SER A 227 12.17 -29.53 -11.05
C SER A 227 13.42 -28.68 -10.84
N SER A 228 13.96 -28.12 -11.93
CA SER A 228 15.08 -27.18 -11.97
C SER A 228 14.61 -25.82 -12.53
N GLY A 229 15.33 -24.74 -12.18
CA GLY A 229 15.09 -23.40 -12.72
C GLY A 229 15.39 -23.25 -14.21
N THR A 230 15.99 -24.26 -14.84
CA THR A 230 16.26 -24.32 -16.28
C THR A 230 15.25 -25.18 -17.06
N ASP A 231 14.33 -25.86 -16.37
CA ASP A 231 13.36 -26.74 -17.02
C ASP A 231 12.28 -25.92 -17.73
N ALA A 232 11.71 -26.48 -18.80
CA ALA A 232 10.51 -25.93 -19.39
C ALA A 232 9.32 -26.09 -18.41
N ALA A 233 8.56 -25.02 -18.20
CA ALA A 233 7.37 -25.07 -17.35
C ALA A 233 6.12 -25.38 -18.18
N ASN A 234 5.35 -26.38 -17.75
CA ASN A 234 4.03 -26.64 -18.32
C ASN A 234 3.02 -25.57 -17.85
N LYS A 235 1.91 -25.40 -18.60
CA LYS A 235 0.89 -24.40 -18.28
C LYS A 235 0.31 -24.57 -16.87
N ASN A 236 0.10 -25.82 -16.44
CA ASN A 236 -0.46 -26.11 -15.14
C ASN A 236 0.42 -25.57 -14.00
N TYR A 237 1.74 -25.70 -14.12
CA TYR A 237 2.68 -25.14 -13.14
C TYR A 237 2.64 -23.61 -13.12
N VAL A 238 2.66 -22.96 -14.29
CA VAL A 238 2.63 -21.49 -14.37
C VAL A 238 1.31 -20.91 -13.84
N ASP A 239 0.19 -21.59 -14.07
CA ASP A 239 -1.13 -21.15 -13.58
C ASP A 239 -1.29 -21.39 -12.06
N GLN A 240 -0.55 -22.34 -11.47
CA GLN A 240 -0.67 -22.71 -10.06
C GLN A 240 0.46 -22.20 -9.16
N ASN A 241 1.50 -21.58 -9.71
CA ASN A 241 2.68 -21.17 -8.94
C ASN A 241 3.14 -19.74 -9.29
N ILE A 242 3.47 -18.95 -8.26
CA ILE A 242 4.12 -17.64 -8.38
C ILE A 242 5.42 -17.68 -7.58
N GLY A 243 6.55 -17.41 -8.25
CA GLY A 243 7.88 -17.47 -7.62
C GLY A 243 8.25 -18.87 -7.10
N GLY A 244 7.73 -19.92 -7.72
CA GLY A 244 7.92 -21.31 -7.29
C GLY A 244 7.02 -21.75 -6.13
N GLN A 245 6.27 -20.83 -5.51
CA GLN A 245 5.33 -21.15 -4.44
C GLN A 245 3.92 -21.37 -5.00
N ALA A 246 3.16 -22.27 -4.38
CA ALA A 246 1.79 -22.53 -4.78
C ALA A 246 0.91 -21.29 -4.58
N VAL A 247 -0.09 -21.14 -5.44
CA VAL A 247 -1.16 -20.16 -5.28
C VAL A 247 -2.45 -20.86 -4.88
N ASP A 248 -3.32 -20.16 -4.16
CA ASP A 248 -4.70 -20.56 -3.97
C ASP A 248 -5.50 -20.22 -5.24
N GLY A 249 -5.48 -21.17 -6.17
CA GLY A 249 -6.16 -21.06 -7.45
C GLY A 249 -7.67 -20.85 -7.32
N VAL A 250 -8.30 -21.17 -6.18
CA VAL A 250 -9.73 -20.91 -5.97
C VAL A 250 -9.97 -19.40 -5.79
N THR A 251 -9.19 -18.76 -4.91
CA THR A 251 -9.34 -17.33 -4.63
C THR A 251 -8.92 -16.46 -5.81
N ILE A 252 -7.81 -16.80 -6.48
CA ILE A 252 -7.33 -16.06 -7.65
C ILE A 252 -8.29 -16.21 -8.83
N ALA A 253 -8.82 -17.41 -9.11
CA ALA A 253 -9.77 -17.59 -10.20
C ALA A 253 -11.13 -16.94 -9.94
N ALA A 254 -11.46 -16.66 -8.68
CA ALA A 254 -12.68 -15.97 -8.29
C ALA A 254 -12.58 -14.43 -8.42
N LEU A 255 -11.41 -13.87 -8.73
CA LEU A 255 -11.25 -12.43 -8.93
C LEU A 255 -12.06 -11.93 -10.13
N GLY A 256 -12.90 -10.93 -9.88
CA GLY A 256 -13.67 -10.22 -10.91
C GLY A 256 -13.89 -8.76 -10.53
N ALA A 257 -14.83 -8.09 -11.21
CA ALA A 257 -15.11 -6.67 -11.01
C ALA A 257 -15.54 -6.32 -9.58
N ALA A 258 -16.13 -7.26 -8.83
CA ALA A 258 -16.55 -7.06 -7.44
C ALA A 258 -15.39 -7.14 -6.43
N GLN A 259 -14.19 -7.55 -6.87
CA GLN A 259 -12.99 -7.71 -6.07
C GLN A 259 -11.90 -6.70 -6.49
N ASP A 260 -12.31 -5.57 -7.08
CA ASP A 260 -11.38 -4.50 -7.42
C ASP A 260 -10.57 -4.04 -6.18
N GLY A 261 -9.27 -3.82 -6.38
CA GLY A 261 -8.33 -3.43 -5.32
C GLY A 261 -7.83 -4.56 -4.40
N GLN A 262 -8.13 -5.84 -4.68
CA GLN A 262 -7.49 -6.95 -3.94
C GLN A 262 -5.99 -7.06 -4.23
N VAL A 263 -5.25 -7.58 -3.25
CA VAL A 263 -3.80 -7.76 -3.30
C VAL A 263 -3.43 -9.22 -3.04
N LEU A 264 -2.27 -9.65 -3.55
CA LEU A 264 -1.69 -10.94 -3.19
C LEU A 264 -1.10 -10.85 -1.78
N VAL A 265 -1.49 -11.80 -0.94
CA VAL A 265 -1.02 -11.94 0.44
C VAL A 265 -0.48 -13.35 0.64
N TRP A 266 0.60 -13.46 1.40
CA TRP A 266 1.13 -14.76 1.79
C TRP A 266 0.30 -15.34 2.94
N ASP A 267 -0.39 -16.46 2.69
CA ASP A 267 -1.02 -17.26 3.74
C ASP A 267 0.04 -18.14 4.41
N GLY A 268 0.52 -17.70 5.56
CA GLY A 268 1.51 -18.44 6.35
C GLY A 268 1.03 -19.78 6.90
N ILE A 269 -0.30 -20.02 6.97
CA ILE A 269 -0.87 -21.29 7.43
C ILE A 269 -0.95 -22.27 6.27
N GLY A 270 -1.48 -21.83 5.13
CA GLY A 270 -1.60 -22.64 3.92
C GLY A 270 -0.29 -22.82 3.14
N GLY A 271 0.70 -21.95 3.37
CA GLY A 271 1.97 -21.92 2.62
C GLY A 271 1.78 -21.54 1.16
N ARG A 272 0.84 -20.62 0.86
CA ARG A 272 0.41 -20.28 -0.51
C ARG A 272 0.21 -18.78 -0.65
N TRP A 273 0.29 -18.29 -1.88
CA TRP A 273 -0.25 -16.97 -2.22
C TRP A 273 -1.78 -17.03 -2.29
N THR A 274 -2.48 -16.14 -1.59
CA THR A 274 -3.94 -15.97 -1.67
C THR A 274 -4.26 -14.52 -1.97
N THR A 275 -5.52 -14.21 -2.30
CA THR A 275 -5.99 -12.84 -2.51
C THR A 275 -6.73 -12.36 -1.28
N ALA A 276 -6.48 -11.12 -0.87
CA ALA A 276 -7.22 -10.48 0.20
C ALA A 276 -7.44 -9.01 -0.10
N ALA A 277 -8.41 -8.41 0.60
CA ALA A 277 -8.47 -6.95 0.67
C ALA A 277 -7.18 -6.43 1.32
N PRO A 278 -6.61 -5.32 0.84
CA PRO A 278 -5.43 -4.72 1.45
C PRO A 278 -5.73 -4.41 2.91
N ALA A 279 -4.85 -4.88 3.81
CA ALA A 279 -4.97 -4.56 5.22
C ALA A 279 -4.91 -3.04 5.40
N GLY A 280 -5.78 -2.49 6.26
CA GLY A 280 -5.71 -1.09 6.63
C GLY A 280 -4.34 -0.75 7.21
N ASP A 281 -3.79 0.40 6.85
CA ASP A 281 -2.53 0.89 7.42
C ASP A 281 -2.75 1.24 8.89
N SER A 282 -2.31 0.36 9.79
CA SER A 282 -2.44 0.53 11.25
C SER A 282 -1.76 1.79 11.81
N THR A 283 -0.94 2.47 11.00
CA THR A 283 -0.31 3.75 11.38
C THR A 283 -1.17 4.97 11.02
N LYS A 284 -2.30 4.77 10.32
CA LYS A 284 -3.18 5.83 9.85
C LYS A 284 -4.59 5.66 10.38
N LEU A 285 -5.29 6.78 10.50
CA LEU A 285 -6.73 6.78 10.79
C LEU A 285 -7.52 6.41 9.53
N PRO A 286 -8.54 5.53 9.60
CA PRO A 286 -9.39 5.22 8.47
C PRO A 286 -10.14 6.46 7.96
N LEU A 287 -10.08 6.71 6.65
CA LEU A 287 -10.79 7.84 6.01
C LEU A 287 -12.32 7.71 6.12
N ALA A 288 -12.84 6.47 6.13
CA ALA A 288 -14.26 6.18 6.33
C ALA A 288 -14.73 6.44 7.78
N GLY A 289 -13.81 6.80 8.69
CA GLY A 289 -14.10 6.94 10.12
C GLY A 289 -14.22 5.59 10.83
N GLY A 290 -14.60 5.63 12.10
CA GLY A 290 -14.78 4.46 12.98
C GLY A 290 -14.64 4.83 14.45
N THR A 291 -14.95 3.88 15.34
CA THR A 291 -14.72 4.05 16.78
C THR A 291 -13.26 3.76 17.09
N MET A 292 -12.48 4.81 17.40
CA MET A 292 -11.14 4.65 17.95
C MET A 292 -11.23 4.35 19.44
N THR A 293 -10.46 3.38 19.93
CA THR A 293 -10.29 3.12 21.37
C THR A 293 -8.88 3.54 21.80
N GLY A 294 -8.74 4.02 23.04
CA GLY A 294 -7.47 4.54 23.56
C GLY A 294 -7.19 6.00 23.19
N ALA A 295 -6.00 6.48 23.56
CA ALA A 295 -5.57 7.85 23.32
C ALA A 295 -4.97 8.00 21.92
N ILE A 296 -5.31 9.09 21.22
CA ILE A 296 -4.66 9.49 19.96
C ILE A 296 -3.45 10.34 20.32
N ASN A 297 -2.23 9.80 20.14
CA ASN A 297 -1.00 10.57 20.31
C ASN A 297 -0.58 11.21 18.99
N MET A 298 -0.64 12.55 18.91
CA MET A 298 -0.23 13.31 17.72
C MET A 298 1.21 13.86 17.82
N GLY A 299 1.94 13.55 18.88
CA GLY A 299 3.27 14.11 19.12
C GLY A 299 3.26 15.65 19.10
N ALA A 300 4.09 16.24 18.26
CA ALA A 300 4.19 17.70 18.07
C ALA A 300 3.40 18.22 16.85
N HIS A 301 2.49 17.41 16.30
CA HIS A 301 1.71 17.79 15.12
C HIS A 301 0.42 18.52 15.48
N ASN A 302 0.05 19.50 14.65
CA ASN A 302 -1.18 20.27 14.77
C ASN A 302 -2.30 19.67 13.91
N ILE A 303 -3.55 19.80 14.36
CA ILE A 303 -4.74 19.63 13.50
C ILE A 303 -5.13 21.02 12.99
N SER A 304 -4.94 21.30 11.69
CA SER A 304 -5.17 22.65 11.12
C SER A 304 -6.51 22.81 10.41
N ASN A 305 -7.25 21.71 10.19
CA ASN A 305 -8.45 21.65 9.36
C ASN A 305 -9.61 20.89 10.01
N ALA A 306 -9.67 20.85 11.34
CA ALA A 306 -10.87 20.40 12.03
C ALA A 306 -11.96 21.48 11.90
N ASN A 307 -13.14 21.12 11.39
CA ASN A 307 -14.29 22.03 11.38
C ASN A 307 -14.83 22.20 12.81
N ASP A 308 -15.22 21.08 13.43
CA ASP A 308 -15.76 21.02 14.78
C ASP A 308 -15.03 19.97 15.62
N ILE A 309 -14.85 20.23 16.91
CA ILE A 309 -14.35 19.27 17.89
C ILE A 309 -15.44 19.05 18.93
N ALA A 310 -16.19 17.94 18.79
CA ALA A 310 -17.20 17.53 19.75
C ALA A 310 -16.60 16.52 20.75
N LEU A 311 -16.73 16.80 22.05
CA LEU A 311 -16.24 15.95 23.14
C LEU A 311 -17.39 15.63 24.10
N ASN A 312 -17.48 14.38 24.57
CA ASN A 312 -18.53 13.96 25.51
C ASN A 312 -18.26 14.42 26.96
N ASN A 313 -17.03 14.84 27.28
CA ASN A 313 -16.62 15.19 28.62
C ASN A 313 -15.80 16.50 28.59
N ASN A 314 -14.48 16.42 28.70
CA ASN A 314 -13.63 17.62 28.86
C ASN A 314 -12.65 17.81 27.68
N LEU A 315 -12.39 19.07 27.34
CA LEU A 315 -11.21 19.49 26.60
C LEU A 315 -10.11 19.87 27.60
N SER A 316 -9.01 19.11 27.62
CA SER A 316 -7.82 19.44 28.41
C SER A 316 -6.70 19.86 27.46
N VAL A 317 -6.15 21.05 27.66
CA VAL A 317 -5.01 21.57 26.89
C VAL A 317 -3.87 21.88 27.85
N GLY A 318 -2.64 21.50 27.49
CA GLY A 318 -1.45 21.79 28.31
C GLY A 318 -1.03 23.26 28.29
N GLY A 319 -1.58 24.07 27.38
CA GLY A 319 -1.30 25.50 27.21
C GLY A 319 -2.59 26.32 27.13
N GLY A 320 -2.54 27.47 26.45
CA GLY A 320 -3.71 28.32 26.24
C GLY A 320 -4.66 27.79 25.16
N VAL A 321 -5.95 28.09 25.30
CA VAL A 321 -6.92 28.00 24.21
C VAL A 321 -7.08 29.40 23.61
N SER A 322 -6.84 29.55 22.31
CA SER A 322 -7.13 30.78 21.57
C SER A 322 -8.39 30.58 20.74
N VAL A 323 -9.41 31.39 20.99
CA VAL A 323 -10.70 31.34 20.28
C VAL A 323 -10.94 32.70 19.62
N THR A 324 -11.16 32.72 18.30
CA THR A 324 -11.43 33.97 17.55
C THR A 324 -12.89 34.44 17.71
N GLY A 325 -13.77 33.58 18.23
CA GLY A 325 -15.17 33.87 18.57
C GLY A 325 -15.45 33.84 20.07
N GLY A 326 -16.70 33.58 20.44
CA GLY A 326 -17.12 33.45 21.84
C GLY A 326 -16.84 32.07 22.42
N ILE A 327 -16.76 32.00 23.76
CA ILE A 327 -16.73 30.75 24.52
C ILE A 327 -18.10 30.59 25.18
N GLY A 328 -18.85 29.56 24.78
CA GLY A 328 -20.09 29.17 25.45
C GLY A 328 -19.80 28.28 26.64
N VAL A 329 -20.30 28.64 27.83
CA VAL A 329 -20.16 27.84 29.05
C VAL A 329 -21.52 27.53 29.65
N GLY A 330 -21.80 26.26 29.94
CA GLY A 330 -23.09 25.83 30.51
C GLY A 330 -23.17 25.96 32.03
N THR A 331 -22.05 25.83 32.73
CA THR A 331 -21.97 25.81 34.21
C THR A 331 -21.03 26.89 34.78
N GLY A 332 -20.67 27.89 33.97
CA GLY A 332 -19.80 29.01 34.36
C GLY A 332 -18.32 28.81 34.04
N ILE A 333 -17.49 29.76 34.47
CA ILE A 333 -16.03 29.77 34.27
C ILE A 333 -15.36 29.57 35.63
N ASN A 334 -14.58 28.50 35.79
CA ASN A 334 -13.73 28.27 36.96
C ASN A 334 -12.26 28.46 36.55
N SER A 335 -11.60 29.45 37.13
CA SER A 335 -10.22 29.80 36.80
C SER A 335 -9.36 29.77 38.06
N GLY A 336 -8.21 29.09 37.98
CA GLY A 336 -7.19 29.13 39.04
C GLY A 336 -6.44 30.46 39.11
N GLY A 337 -6.60 31.32 38.10
CA GLY A 337 -6.06 32.69 38.04
C GLY A 337 -7.14 33.72 37.67
N PRO A 338 -6.78 34.99 37.43
CA PRO A 338 -7.75 36.03 37.06
C PRO A 338 -8.36 35.77 35.67
N ILE A 339 -9.63 36.14 35.51
CA ILE A 339 -10.26 36.27 34.19
C ILE A 339 -9.98 37.70 33.71
N GLN A 340 -9.08 37.85 32.73
CA GLN A 340 -8.69 39.16 32.21
C GLN A 340 -9.39 39.49 30.89
N LEU A 341 -10.03 40.65 30.84
CA LEU A 341 -10.57 41.25 29.62
C LEU A 341 -9.62 42.36 29.14
N THR A 342 -8.98 42.16 28.00
CA THR A 342 -7.96 43.09 27.47
C THR A 342 -8.60 44.22 26.66
N ASN A 343 -7.85 45.31 26.43
CA ASN A 343 -8.23 46.41 25.52
C ASN A 343 -9.54 47.13 25.89
N GLN A 344 -9.82 47.33 27.18
CA GLN A 344 -11.06 47.93 27.70
C GLN A 344 -12.35 47.16 27.35
N ASN A 345 -12.23 45.89 26.98
CA ASN A 345 -13.41 45.03 26.88
C ASN A 345 -14.11 44.93 28.24
N GLU A 346 -15.44 44.84 28.20
CA GLU A 346 -16.30 44.82 29.38
C GLU A 346 -16.78 43.41 29.72
N LEU A 347 -17.06 43.15 30.99
CA LEU A 347 -17.88 42.02 31.39
C LEU A 347 -19.34 42.35 31.10
N ARG A 348 -20.00 41.58 30.23
CA ARG A 348 -21.42 41.74 29.90
C ARG A 348 -22.29 40.72 30.63
N LEU A 349 -23.30 41.20 31.33
CA LEU A 349 -24.33 40.41 31.99
C LEU A 349 -25.65 40.60 31.23
N GLY A 350 -25.99 39.66 30.35
CA GLY A 350 -27.22 39.73 29.56
C GLY A 350 -28.49 39.64 30.42
N ASP A 351 -29.56 40.28 29.96
CA ASP A 351 -30.90 40.03 30.51
C ASP A 351 -31.46 38.67 30.05
N ALA A 352 -32.67 38.35 30.51
CA ALA A 352 -33.26 37.01 30.34
C ALA A 352 -33.48 36.60 28.88
N ASP A 353 -33.60 37.54 27.95
CA ASP A 353 -33.76 37.29 26.51
C ASP A 353 -32.53 37.68 25.67
N ASN A 354 -31.44 38.09 26.34
CA ASN A 354 -30.19 38.51 25.72
C ASN A 354 -30.32 39.70 24.74
N SER A 355 -31.39 40.48 24.84
CA SER A 355 -31.56 41.68 24.02
C SER A 355 -30.76 42.88 24.56
N ASN A 356 -30.54 42.92 25.88
CA ASN A 356 -29.77 43.96 26.56
C ASN A 356 -28.75 43.33 27.52
N TYR A 357 -27.84 44.16 28.05
CA TYR A 357 -26.89 43.72 29.06
C TYR A 357 -26.51 44.85 30.03
N ILE A 358 -26.05 44.46 31.21
CA ILE A 358 -25.32 45.32 32.14
C ILE A 358 -23.83 45.09 31.92
N GLY A 359 -23.07 46.17 31.65
CA GLY A 359 -21.65 46.14 31.37
C GLY A 359 -20.81 46.63 32.55
N LEU A 360 -19.69 45.96 32.83
CA LEU A 360 -18.65 46.44 33.75
C LEU A 360 -17.34 46.60 32.96
N ALA A 361 -16.89 47.84 32.77
CA ALA A 361 -15.71 48.18 31.99
C ALA A 361 -14.68 48.93 32.83
N ALA A 362 -13.39 48.71 32.55
CA ALA A 362 -12.32 49.53 33.08
C ALA A 362 -12.28 50.90 32.37
N PRO A 363 -11.84 51.98 33.03
CA PRO A 363 -11.62 53.27 32.37
C PRO A 363 -10.46 53.19 31.37
N ALA A 364 -10.37 54.18 30.46
CA ALA A 364 -9.33 54.22 29.43
C ALA A 364 -7.90 54.25 29.98
N THR A 365 -7.72 54.68 31.22
CA THR A 365 -6.42 54.66 31.90
C THR A 365 -6.64 54.33 33.37
N VAL A 366 -5.91 53.33 33.85
CA VAL A 366 -5.78 52.96 35.26
C VAL A 366 -4.34 53.24 35.65
N SER A 367 -4.12 54.18 36.58
CA SER A 367 -2.78 54.66 36.95
C SER A 367 -1.98 53.64 37.77
N THR A 368 -2.67 52.80 38.54
CA THR A 368 -2.11 51.72 39.36
C THR A 368 -3.11 50.58 39.48
N ASP A 369 -2.62 49.33 39.47
CA ASP A 369 -3.45 48.15 39.67
C ASP A 369 -4.28 48.28 40.96
N THR A 370 -5.60 48.14 40.82
CA THR A 370 -6.54 48.24 41.92
C THR A 370 -7.44 47.02 41.90
N THR A 371 -7.56 46.34 43.03
CA THR A 371 -8.49 45.21 43.20
C THR A 371 -9.55 45.61 44.21
N PHE A 372 -10.83 45.48 43.82
CA PHE A 372 -11.95 45.63 44.73
C PHE A 372 -12.30 44.29 45.36
N ILE A 373 -12.07 44.17 46.67
CA ILE A 373 -12.37 42.96 47.45
C ILE A 373 -13.80 43.08 47.98
N LEU A 374 -14.64 42.10 47.68
CA LEU A 374 -16.02 42.03 48.19
C LEU A 374 -16.05 41.67 49.69
N PRO A 375 -17.10 42.11 50.43
CA PRO A 375 -17.39 41.62 51.77
C PRO A 375 -17.63 40.09 51.78
N ASP A 376 -17.47 39.48 52.96
CA ASP A 376 -17.70 38.05 53.19
C ASP A 376 -19.18 37.65 53.35
N ALA A 377 -20.08 38.64 53.42
CA ALA A 377 -21.54 38.47 53.53
C ALA A 377 -22.29 39.36 52.52
N ASP A 378 -23.59 39.14 52.37
CA ASP A 378 -24.52 39.87 51.49
C ASP A 378 -25.07 41.17 52.10
N GLY A 379 -24.68 41.50 53.32
CA GLY A 379 -25.11 42.71 54.02
C GLY A 379 -26.49 42.57 54.65
N SER A 380 -26.86 43.55 55.46
CA SER A 380 -28.22 43.66 56.01
C SER A 380 -29.12 44.45 55.06
N ASN A 381 -30.43 44.23 55.17
CA ASN A 381 -31.43 45.00 54.42
C ASN A 381 -31.23 46.52 54.63
N GLY A 382 -31.21 47.29 53.53
CA GLY A 382 -30.98 48.74 53.55
C GLY A 382 -29.52 49.17 53.54
N GLN A 383 -28.56 48.24 53.46
CA GLN A 383 -27.15 48.56 53.27
C GLN A 383 -26.77 48.63 51.79
N MET A 384 -25.81 49.50 51.47
CA MET A 384 -25.24 49.68 50.13
C MET A 384 -23.76 49.28 50.13
N LEU A 385 -23.28 48.76 48.99
CA LEU A 385 -21.88 48.45 48.82
C LEU A 385 -21.11 49.74 48.51
N THR A 386 -20.15 50.11 49.36
CA THR A 386 -19.32 51.30 49.18
C THR A 386 -17.83 50.93 49.24
N THR A 387 -16.98 51.78 48.67
CA THR A 387 -15.52 51.62 48.77
C THR A 387 -14.97 52.40 49.96
N ASN A 388 -13.98 51.84 50.65
CA ASN A 388 -13.19 52.55 51.65
C ASN A 388 -12.06 53.41 51.05
N GLY A 389 -11.97 53.52 49.73
CA GLY A 389 -10.90 54.24 49.02
C GLY A 389 -9.55 53.52 48.98
N SER A 390 -9.46 52.29 49.51
CA SER A 390 -8.23 51.48 49.57
C SER A 390 -8.43 50.05 49.02
N GLY A 391 -9.39 49.86 48.11
CA GLY A 391 -9.63 48.57 47.45
C GLY A 391 -10.51 47.57 48.21
N GLN A 392 -10.99 47.89 49.42
CA GLN A 392 -12.02 47.07 50.06
C GLN A 392 -13.40 47.68 49.79
N LEU A 393 -14.35 46.81 49.46
CA LEU A 393 -15.76 47.13 49.44
C LEU A 393 -16.37 46.72 50.78
N ILE A 394 -17.28 47.52 51.32
CA ILE A 394 -17.95 47.32 52.60
C ILE A 394 -19.46 47.59 52.47
N TRP A 395 -20.29 46.85 53.22
CA TRP A 395 -21.70 47.20 53.39
C TRP A 395 -21.84 48.36 54.38
N ALA A 396 -22.38 49.48 53.93
CA ALA A 396 -22.65 50.64 54.76
C ALA A 396 -24.15 50.93 54.82
N THR A 397 -24.65 51.29 56.00
CA THR A 397 -26.00 51.83 56.15
C THR A 397 -25.99 53.29 55.69
N ASP A 398 -26.99 53.69 54.90
CA ASP A 398 -27.13 55.08 54.46
C ASP A 398 -27.35 55.99 55.67
N ALA A 399 -26.41 56.89 55.94
CA ALA A 399 -26.57 57.97 56.91
C ALA A 399 -27.30 59.11 56.20
N GLY A 400 -28.62 58.96 56.01
CA GLY A 400 -29.47 59.96 55.38
C GLY A 400 -29.13 61.37 55.91
N GLY A 401 -28.97 62.34 54.99
CA GLY A 401 -28.38 63.65 55.28
C GLY A 401 -28.97 64.32 56.53
N ASP A 402 -28.18 64.35 57.59
CA ASP A 402 -28.51 65.01 58.85
C ASP A 402 -28.25 66.52 58.74
N VAL A 403 -28.95 67.34 59.55
CA VAL A 403 -28.61 68.77 59.69
C VAL A 403 -27.25 68.84 60.37
N THR A 404 -26.22 69.33 59.69
CA THR A 404 -24.81 69.27 60.18
C THR A 404 -24.38 70.51 60.98
N GLY A 405 -25.31 71.38 61.36
CA GLY A 405 -25.03 72.51 62.24
C GLY A 405 -26.10 73.60 62.26
N GLY A 406 -26.28 74.21 63.44
CA GLY A 406 -26.95 75.51 63.63
C GLY A 406 -25.98 76.55 64.20
N ALA A 407 -25.98 77.78 63.67
CA ALA A 407 -25.14 78.87 64.17
C ALA A 407 -25.94 80.15 64.41
N ASN A 408 -25.66 80.85 65.52
CA ASN A 408 -26.11 82.24 65.69
C ASN A 408 -25.25 83.13 64.79
N VAL A 409 -25.84 83.84 63.84
CA VAL A 409 -25.12 84.76 62.93
C VAL A 409 -25.23 86.19 63.47
N GLY A 410 -24.08 86.83 63.76
CA GLY A 410 -23.98 88.22 64.24
C GLY A 410 -23.50 88.37 65.70
N ALA A 411 -22.93 89.52 66.05
CA ALA A 411 -22.24 89.78 67.33
C ALA A 411 -23.12 90.37 68.46
N GLY A 412 -24.43 90.12 68.43
CA GLY A 412 -25.39 90.71 69.38
C GLY A 412 -25.55 89.91 70.69
N ALA A 413 -25.81 90.61 71.79
CA ALA A 413 -26.25 90.01 73.05
C ALA A 413 -27.73 89.59 72.93
N GLY A 414 -27.99 88.44 72.30
CA GLY A 414 -29.35 87.97 72.01
C GLY A 414 -29.40 86.69 71.18
N GLN A 415 -28.60 85.69 71.56
CA GLN A 415 -28.51 84.42 70.83
C GLN A 415 -29.74 83.55 71.09
N ILE A 416 -30.40 83.04 70.03
CA ILE A 416 -31.63 82.23 70.13
C ILE A 416 -31.31 80.73 70.01
N PHE A 417 -30.30 80.34 69.23
CA PHE A 417 -29.85 78.95 69.17
C PHE A 417 -29.04 78.58 70.43
N ARG A 418 -29.27 77.38 70.96
CA ARG A 418 -28.55 76.84 72.14
C ARG A 418 -27.50 75.83 71.72
N ASP A 419 -27.93 74.71 71.16
CA ASP A 419 -27.12 73.56 70.77
C ASP A 419 -27.87 72.68 69.76
N GLU A 420 -27.14 71.78 69.14
CA GLU A 420 -27.69 70.68 68.36
C GLU A 420 -27.35 69.38 69.06
N VAL A 421 -28.36 68.52 69.25
CA VAL A 421 -28.19 67.20 69.83
C VAL A 421 -28.94 66.22 68.96
N THR A 422 -28.22 65.24 68.40
CA THR A 422 -28.79 64.12 67.62
C THR A 422 -29.72 64.59 66.48
N GLY A 423 -29.26 65.53 65.64
CA GLY A 423 -30.03 66.03 64.48
C GLY A 423 -31.19 66.97 64.83
N VAL A 424 -31.34 67.35 66.11
CA VAL A 424 -32.38 68.29 66.57
C VAL A 424 -31.76 69.64 66.95
N LEU A 425 -32.25 70.71 66.32
CA LEU A 425 -31.90 72.09 66.68
C LEU A 425 -32.65 72.53 67.93
N ASN A 426 -31.92 72.84 69.00
CA ASN A 426 -32.52 73.36 70.21
C ASN A 426 -32.39 74.88 70.29
N PHE A 427 -33.51 75.57 70.54
CA PHE A 427 -33.55 76.99 70.84
C PHE A 427 -33.50 77.25 72.35
N LYS A 428 -33.02 78.44 72.76
CA LYS A 428 -33.07 78.89 74.15
C LYS A 428 -34.52 79.18 74.54
N SER A 429 -34.93 78.75 75.74
CA SER A 429 -36.21 79.14 76.30
C SER A 429 -36.16 80.56 76.86
N ILE A 430 -37.29 81.27 76.84
CA ILE A 430 -37.46 82.51 77.60
C ILE A 430 -37.54 82.12 79.07
N ALA A 431 -36.71 82.75 79.92
CA ALA A 431 -36.62 82.38 81.33
C ALA A 431 -37.99 82.49 82.01
N ALA A 432 -38.44 81.41 82.65
CA ALA A 432 -39.75 81.30 83.30
C ALA A 432 -39.99 82.30 84.45
N GLY A 433 -39.01 83.14 84.80
CA GLY A 433 -39.10 84.14 85.87
C GLY A 433 -39.51 85.55 85.43
N SER A 434 -39.67 85.84 84.13
CA SER A 434 -40.21 87.14 83.71
C SER A 434 -41.72 87.11 83.83
N SER A 435 -42.27 87.70 84.89
CA SER A 435 -43.72 87.89 85.04
C SER A 435 -44.28 88.93 84.06
N LYS A 436 -43.44 89.66 83.33
CA LYS A 436 -43.83 90.76 82.44
C LYS A 436 -44.21 90.34 81.02
N LEU A 437 -43.84 89.13 80.60
CA LEU A 437 -44.10 88.60 79.27
C LEU A 437 -44.68 87.19 79.38
N SER A 438 -45.79 86.94 78.71
CA SER A 438 -46.40 85.62 78.57
C SER A 438 -45.93 84.96 77.27
N VAL A 439 -45.74 83.64 77.33
CA VAL A 439 -45.38 82.82 76.17
C VAL A 439 -46.42 81.72 76.06
N THR A 440 -47.20 81.72 74.98
CA THR A 440 -48.19 80.68 74.69
C THR A 440 -47.66 79.82 73.55
N ASN A 441 -47.46 78.53 73.82
CA ASN A 441 -47.01 77.57 72.81
C ASN A 441 -48.22 76.89 72.16
N ASN A 442 -48.51 77.22 70.91
CA ASN A 442 -49.53 76.56 70.11
C ASN A 442 -48.89 75.48 69.23
N ALA A 443 -49.71 74.71 68.49
CA ALA A 443 -49.20 73.62 67.65
C ALA A 443 -48.28 74.11 66.50
N ASN A 444 -48.43 75.36 66.05
CA ASN A 444 -47.72 75.87 64.86
C ASN A 444 -46.94 77.18 65.11
N ASP A 445 -47.09 77.79 66.29
CA ASP A 445 -46.71 79.19 66.53
C ASP A 445 -46.41 79.45 68.01
N ILE A 446 -45.40 80.29 68.26
CA ILE A 446 -45.07 80.80 69.59
C ILE A 446 -45.62 82.24 69.63
N SER A 447 -46.63 82.47 70.46
CA SER A 447 -47.16 83.82 70.70
C SER A 447 -46.50 84.42 71.94
N LEU A 448 -45.98 85.64 71.81
CA LEU A 448 -45.36 86.41 72.90
C LEU A 448 -46.20 87.66 73.14
N ASP A 449 -46.64 87.87 74.38
CA ASP A 449 -47.50 89.01 74.73
C ASP A 449 -47.16 89.60 76.10
N VAL A 450 -47.43 90.88 76.32
CA VAL A 450 -47.13 91.59 77.58
C VAL A 450 -48.19 91.28 78.63
N VAL A 451 -47.73 90.96 79.85
CA VAL A 451 -48.63 90.80 81.00
C VAL A 451 -48.79 92.16 81.67
N GLU A 452 -49.76 92.94 81.21
CA GLU A 452 -49.98 94.33 81.62
C GLU A 452 -50.09 94.51 83.15
N ALA A 453 -50.74 93.57 83.84
CA ALA A 453 -50.90 93.61 85.30
C ALA A 453 -49.57 93.62 86.08
N ASN A 454 -48.49 93.11 85.47
CA ASN A 454 -47.17 93.07 86.07
C ASN A 454 -46.28 94.26 85.64
N ILE A 455 -46.84 95.19 84.86
CA ILE A 455 -46.19 96.46 84.50
C ILE A 455 -46.62 97.51 85.53
N ASN A 456 -45.68 97.92 86.39
CA ASN A 456 -45.89 99.09 87.23
C ASN A 456 -45.66 100.35 86.39
N HIS A 457 -46.74 101.10 86.15
CA HIS A 457 -46.69 102.27 85.29
C HIS A 457 -45.84 103.42 85.86
N ASP A 458 -45.71 103.53 87.19
CA ASP A 458 -44.89 104.55 87.85
C ASP A 458 -43.39 104.33 87.60
N ASN A 459 -43.00 103.08 87.30
CA ASN A 459 -41.62 102.68 87.03
C ASN A 459 -41.29 102.63 85.54
N LEU A 460 -42.23 102.99 84.66
CA LEU A 460 -41.96 103.10 83.23
C LEU A 460 -41.09 104.34 82.98
N ALA A 461 -40.08 104.19 82.13
CA ALA A 461 -39.26 105.32 81.73
C ALA A 461 -40.15 106.39 81.05
N GLY A 462 -40.11 107.62 81.58
CA GLY A 462 -40.96 108.72 81.12
C GLY A 462 -42.23 108.96 81.92
N PHE A 463 -42.49 108.18 82.99
CA PHE A 463 -43.52 108.54 83.97
C PHE A 463 -43.16 109.88 84.66
N VAL A 464 -44.04 110.87 84.55
CA VAL A 464 -43.93 112.16 85.25
C VAL A 464 -44.99 112.17 86.35
N ALA A 465 -44.54 112.07 87.61
CA ALA A 465 -45.45 111.98 88.76
C ALA A 465 -46.46 113.14 88.83
N ASN A 466 -46.08 114.33 88.36
CA ASN A 466 -46.93 115.51 88.38
C ASN A 466 -48.02 115.55 87.29
N GLU A 467 -48.04 114.60 86.35
CA GLU A 467 -49.12 114.48 85.35
C GLU A 467 -50.23 113.52 85.83
N HIS A 468 -49.92 112.61 86.75
CA HIS A 468 -50.86 111.64 87.33
C HIS A 468 -51.03 111.89 88.83
N ILE A 469 -51.50 113.08 89.19
CA ILE A 469 -51.79 113.43 90.58
C ILE A 469 -53.08 112.75 91.03
N ASP A 470 -53.03 112.06 92.18
CA ASP A 470 -54.23 111.60 92.85
C ASP A 470 -55.05 112.79 93.36
N HIS A 471 -56.23 112.95 92.79
CA HIS A 471 -57.18 114.01 93.10
C HIS A 471 -57.73 113.95 94.54
N SER A 472 -57.53 112.85 95.27
CA SER A 472 -57.76 112.78 96.73
C SER A 472 -56.75 113.62 97.54
N GLY A 473 -55.55 113.83 97.00
CA GLY A 473 -54.50 114.63 97.62
C GLY A 473 -54.54 116.12 97.28
N VAL A 474 -55.31 116.51 96.26
CA VAL A 474 -55.45 117.92 95.84
C VAL A 474 -56.64 118.54 96.56
N SER A 475 -56.37 119.44 97.50
CA SER A 475 -57.39 120.08 98.34
C SER A 475 -57.48 121.58 98.11
N ILE A 476 -58.71 122.07 98.05
CA ILE A 476 -59.04 123.49 98.04
C ILE A 476 -59.42 123.86 99.48
N GLY A 477 -58.56 124.64 100.13
CA GLY A 477 -58.83 125.19 101.47
C GLY A 477 -59.32 126.63 101.39
N THR A 478 -60.30 127.00 102.23
CA THR A 478 -60.59 128.41 102.54
C THR A 478 -59.90 128.76 103.86
N ALA A 479 -59.26 129.94 103.93
CA ALA A 479 -58.53 130.32 105.14
C ALA A 479 -59.51 130.74 106.24
N ALA A 480 -59.10 130.60 107.51
CA ALA A 480 -59.82 131.24 108.61
C ALA A 480 -59.93 132.74 108.31
N ASP A 481 -61.12 133.29 108.52
CA ASP A 481 -61.45 134.69 108.26
C ASP A 481 -61.38 135.15 106.79
N SER A 482 -61.31 134.24 105.81
CA SER A 482 -61.21 134.60 104.39
C SER A 482 -62.52 135.10 103.76
N GLY A 483 -63.63 135.06 104.49
CA GLY A 483 -64.96 135.33 103.93
C GLY A 483 -65.49 134.26 102.97
N LEU A 484 -64.86 133.08 102.92
CA LEU A 484 -65.30 131.93 102.13
C LEU A 484 -65.39 130.69 103.03
N ALA A 485 -66.47 129.92 102.90
CA ALA A 485 -66.64 128.62 103.55
C ALA A 485 -66.75 127.49 102.51
N GLY A 486 -66.51 126.27 102.98
CA GLY A 486 -66.46 125.07 102.14
C GLY A 486 -65.02 124.59 101.92
N GLY A 487 -64.78 123.95 100.78
CA GLY A 487 -63.49 123.33 100.44
C GLY A 487 -63.48 121.81 100.57
N GLY A 488 -62.28 121.22 100.59
CA GLY A 488 -62.03 119.78 100.57
C GLY A 488 -61.23 119.32 99.34
N ASP A 489 -60.97 118.02 99.21
CA ASP A 489 -60.30 117.44 98.05
C ASP A 489 -61.14 117.53 96.76
N ILE A 490 -60.56 117.31 95.57
CA ILE A 490 -61.29 117.42 94.28
C ILE A 490 -61.84 116.08 93.77
N THR A 491 -62.00 115.07 94.64
CA THR A 491 -62.54 113.76 94.24
C THR A 491 -64.01 113.79 93.82
N ALA A 492 -64.73 114.84 94.20
CA ALA A 492 -66.06 115.15 93.71
C ALA A 492 -66.26 116.67 93.71
N SER A 493 -67.39 117.14 93.17
CA SER A 493 -67.74 118.57 93.17
C SER A 493 -67.67 119.16 94.59
N ARG A 494 -67.11 120.37 94.71
CA ARG A 494 -67.02 121.12 95.97
C ARG A 494 -67.76 122.44 95.85
N ALA A 495 -68.57 122.74 96.86
CA ALA A 495 -69.21 124.03 96.98
C ALA A 495 -68.30 124.96 97.80
N LEU A 496 -67.98 126.12 97.23
CA LEU A 496 -67.39 127.23 97.96
C LEU A 496 -68.46 128.32 98.03
N SER A 497 -68.81 128.73 99.23
CA SER A 497 -69.81 129.76 99.49
C SER A 497 -69.16 130.97 100.15
N VAL A 498 -69.74 132.15 99.96
CA VAL A 498 -69.35 133.33 100.73
C VAL A 498 -69.82 133.16 102.18
N ASP A 499 -68.91 133.27 103.13
CA ASP A 499 -69.19 133.26 104.57
C ASP A 499 -68.90 134.63 105.17
N ILE A 500 -69.92 135.48 105.15
CA ILE A 500 -69.84 136.83 105.70
C ILE A 500 -69.64 136.78 107.22
N SER A 501 -70.25 135.80 107.91
CA SER A 501 -70.15 135.66 109.36
C SER A 501 -68.77 135.24 109.85
N GLY A 502 -68.02 134.53 109.00
CA GLY A 502 -66.63 134.20 109.24
C GLY A 502 -65.66 135.34 108.99
N THR A 503 -66.09 136.50 108.45
CA THR A 503 -65.18 137.65 108.32
C THR A 503 -64.93 138.31 109.67
N THR A 504 -63.69 138.68 109.97
CA THR A 504 -63.37 139.42 111.20
C THR A 504 -64.15 140.72 111.28
N ALA A 505 -64.93 140.89 112.36
CA ALA A 505 -65.69 142.10 112.64
C ALA A 505 -64.76 143.33 112.53
N LEU A 506 -65.05 144.22 111.57
CA LEU A 506 -64.42 145.53 111.49
C LEU A 506 -64.81 146.27 112.77
N GLY A 507 -63.91 146.31 113.76
CA GLY A 507 -64.12 146.90 115.08
C GLY A 507 -64.35 148.42 115.09
N ALA A 508 -64.67 149.01 113.94
CA ALA A 508 -65.07 150.39 113.76
C ALA A 508 -66.52 150.42 113.25
N ALA A 509 -67.33 151.35 113.76
CA ALA A 509 -68.70 151.52 113.31
C ALA A 509 -68.73 151.76 111.80
N ALA A 510 -69.65 151.09 111.09
CA ALA A 510 -69.75 151.15 109.65
C ALA A 510 -69.84 152.61 109.16
N ASP A 511 -68.95 152.99 108.25
CA ASP A 511 -68.99 154.28 107.57
C ASP A 511 -70.15 154.24 106.56
N ASN A 512 -70.76 155.39 106.24
CA ASN A 512 -71.92 155.46 105.35
C ASN A 512 -71.60 155.03 103.89
N ALA A 513 -70.34 154.69 103.59
CA ALA A 513 -69.88 154.13 102.32
C ALA A 513 -69.70 152.60 102.33
N ASP A 514 -69.78 151.94 103.50
CA ASP A 514 -69.65 150.49 103.60
C ASP A 514 -70.86 149.80 102.96
N THR A 515 -70.61 148.93 101.98
CA THR A 515 -71.66 148.15 101.31
C THR A 515 -71.56 146.69 101.73
N VAL A 516 -72.65 146.15 102.26
CA VAL A 516 -72.79 144.72 102.59
C VAL A 516 -73.31 144.00 101.35
N LEU A 517 -72.73 142.84 101.03
CA LEU A 517 -73.34 141.90 100.09
C LEU A 517 -74.62 141.34 100.73
N ILE A 518 -75.76 141.87 100.31
CA ILE A 518 -77.08 141.39 100.72
C ILE A 518 -77.69 140.64 99.54
N TYR A 519 -78.04 139.37 99.75
CA TYR A 519 -78.87 138.62 98.82
C TYR A 519 -80.34 138.77 99.26
N ASP A 520 -81.14 139.48 98.45
CA ASP A 520 -82.58 139.64 98.68
C ASP A 520 -83.36 138.58 97.90
N ASP A 521 -83.80 137.53 98.60
CA ASP A 521 -84.63 136.46 98.02
C ASP A 521 -86.14 136.86 97.95
N SER A 522 -86.49 138.04 98.47
CA SER A 522 -87.88 138.54 98.53
C SER A 522 -88.25 139.53 97.43
N GLY A 523 -87.33 139.80 96.50
CA GLY A 523 -87.61 140.46 95.24
C GLY A 523 -88.29 139.53 94.23
N SER A 524 -89.59 139.28 94.41
CA SER A 524 -90.41 138.72 93.33
C SER A 524 -90.48 139.72 92.17
N VAL A 525 -89.91 139.33 91.03
CA VAL A 525 -90.52 139.50 89.70
C VAL A 525 -90.42 138.19 88.94
#